data_AF-A0A972IHY5-F1
#
_entry.id   AF-A0A972IHY5-F1
#
_cell.length_a   1.000
_cell.length_b   1.000
_cell.length_c   1.000
_cell.angle_alpha   90.00
_cell.angle_beta   90.00
_cell.angle_gamma   90.00
#
_symmetry.space_group_name_H-M   'P 1'
#
loop_
_entity.id
_entity.type
_entity.pdbx_description
1 polymer ?
#
loop_
_entity_poly.entity_id
_entity_poly.type
_entity_poly.pdbx_seq_one_letter_code
_entity_poly.pdbx_strand_id
1 'polypeptide(L)'
;MAKPKVVVVGGGLAGLSATMQLAQLGIDVDVVSLTPVKRSHSCCAQGGINSVNNLTRQLGDSEWKHFDDTVYGGDFLQHQPPVR
;
A
#
# COMPACT_ATOMS: atom_id res chain seq x y z
N MET A 1 7.06 31.01 6.98
CA MET A 1 5.92 30.11 6.71
C MET A 1 5.95 29.00 7.75
N ALA A 2 4.79 28.58 8.28
CA ALA A 2 4.74 27.42 9.17
C ALA A 2 5.19 26.17 8.40
N LYS A 3 6.00 25.33 9.04
CA LYS A 3 6.45 24.07 8.46
C LYS A 3 5.21 23.17 8.26
N PRO A 4 4.99 22.57 7.07
CA PRO A 4 3.83 21.73 6.83
C PRO A 4 3.84 20.54 7.79
N LYS A 5 2.72 20.32 8.48
CA LYS A 5 2.51 19.20 9.40
C LYS A 5 1.38 18.32 8.89
N VAL A 6 1.57 17.01 8.90
CA VAL A 6 0.58 16.03 8.42
C VAL A 6 0.09 15.18 9.60
N VAL A 7 -1.20 14.88 9.62
CA VAL A 7 -1.78 13.90 10.55
C VAL A 7 -2.19 12.66 9.75
N VAL A 8 -1.69 11.51 10.17
CA VAL A 8 -2.08 10.19 9.62
C VAL A 8 -2.98 9.49 10.63
N VAL A 9 -4.20 9.16 10.21
CA VAL A 9 -5.17 8.44 11.03
C VAL A 9 -5.16 6.96 10.65
N GLY A 10 -4.65 6.12 11.56
CA GLY A 10 -4.52 4.68 11.42
C GLY A 10 -3.06 4.21 11.41
N GLY A 11 -2.68 3.40 12.40
CA GLY A 11 -1.33 2.82 12.52
C GLY A 11 -1.14 1.47 11.82
N GLY A 12 -1.92 1.18 10.76
CA GLY A 12 -1.79 -0.04 9.95
C GLY A 12 -0.70 0.03 8.89
N LEU A 13 -0.60 -1.00 8.03
CA LEU A 13 0.38 -1.06 6.92
C LEU A 13 0.39 0.22 6.08
N ALA A 14 -0.78 0.67 5.61
CA ALA A 14 -0.90 1.85 4.76
C ALA A 14 -0.47 3.14 5.48
N GLY A 15 -0.97 3.35 6.71
CA GLY A 15 -0.67 4.57 7.47
C GLY A 15 0.80 4.68 7.88
N LEU A 16 1.42 3.58 8.32
CA LEU A 16 2.86 3.56 8.61
C LEU A 16 3.71 3.73 7.35
N SER A 17 3.32 3.13 6.22
CA SER A 17 4.01 3.31 4.94
C SER A 17 3.99 4.78 4.49
N ALA A 18 2.83 5.42 4.54
CA ALA A 18 2.70 6.85 4.22
C ALA A 18 3.50 7.73 5.17
N THR A 19 3.43 7.46 6.48
CA THR A 19 4.21 8.18 7.51
C THR A 19 5.70 8.09 7.25
N MET A 20 6.20 6.90 6.90
CA MET A 20 7.62 6.68 6.64
C MET A 20 8.11 7.50 5.43
N GLN A 21 7.34 7.52 4.34
CA GLN A 21 7.67 8.34 3.16
C GLN A 21 7.66 9.84 3.48
N LEU A 22 6.65 10.32 4.22
CA LEU A 22 6.57 11.72 4.64
C LEU A 22 7.73 12.12 5.56
N ALA A 23 8.10 11.26 6.51
CA ALA A 23 9.23 11.48 7.40
C ALA A 23 10.57 11.52 6.63
N GLN A 24 10.75 10.66 5.62
CA GLN A 24 11.93 10.71 4.73
C GLN A 24 12.03 12.03 3.96
N LEU A 25 10.90 12.66 3.64
CA LEU A 25 10.84 13.99 3.02
C LEU A 25 11.02 15.14 4.03
N GLY A 26 11.29 14.85 5.31
CA GLY A 26 11.50 15.87 6.35
C GLY A 26 10.23 16.56 6.85
N ILE A 27 9.06 15.97 6.57
CA ILE A 27 7.75 16.47 6.99
C ILE A 27 7.48 15.96 8.40
N ASP A 28 6.98 16.84 9.28
CA ASP A 28 6.59 16.46 10.63
C ASP A 28 5.21 15.77 10.57
N VAL A 29 5.13 14.54 11.09
CA VAL A 29 3.91 13.71 11.01
C VAL A 29 3.47 13.26 12.39
N ASP A 30 2.19 13.48 12.72
CA ASP A 30 1.54 12.83 13.86
C ASP A 30 0.79 11.58 13.39
N VAL A 31 1.00 10.45 14.05
CA VAL A 31 0.25 9.21 13.79
C VAL A 31 -0.75 8.97 14.91
N VAL A 32 -2.04 8.98 14.57
CA VAL A 32 -3.13 8.69 15.49
C VAL A 32 -3.61 7.27 15.24
N SER A 33 -3.59 6.41 16.25
CA SER A 33 -4.02 5.01 16.12
C SER A 33 -4.86 4.61 17.32
N LEU A 34 -5.96 3.89 17.04
CA LEU A 34 -6.88 3.38 18.08
C LEU A 34 -6.19 2.37 19.01
N THR A 35 -5.26 1.59 18.48
CA THR A 35 -4.47 0.59 19.20
C THR A 35 -2.97 0.82 18.95
N PRO A 36 -2.07 0.22 19.75
CA PRO A 36 -0.65 0.19 19.39
C PRO A 36 -0.47 -0.28 17.95
N VAL A 37 0.38 0.40 17.19
CA VAL A 37 0.45 0.27 15.71
C VAL A 37 0.76 -1.17 15.26
N LYS A 38 1.54 -1.91 16.05
CA LYS A 38 1.87 -3.34 15.81
C LYS A 38 0.70 -4.31 16.07
N ARG A 39 -0.42 -3.84 16.60
CA ARG A 39 -1.66 -4.62 16.82
C ARG A 39 -2.78 -4.23 15.83
N SER A 40 -2.46 -3.51 14.78
CA SER A 40 -3.39 -3.27 13.67
C SER A 40 -3.73 -4.59 12.98
N HIS A 41 -4.93 -4.70 12.39
CA HIS A 41 -5.38 -5.94 11.71
C HIS A 41 -4.43 -6.40 10.59
N SER A 42 -3.63 -5.48 10.06
CA SER A 42 -2.52 -5.79 9.16
C SER A 42 -1.58 -6.89 9.70
N CYS A 43 -1.40 -7.03 11.02
CA CYS A 43 -0.56 -8.07 11.61
C CYS A 43 -1.14 -9.49 11.46
N CYS A 44 -2.43 -9.61 11.16
CA CYS A 44 -3.11 -10.91 11.03
C CYS A 44 -3.02 -11.51 9.63
N ALA A 45 -2.42 -10.81 8.65
CA ALA A 45 -2.25 -11.33 7.30
C ALA A 45 -1.26 -12.51 7.29
N GLN A 46 -1.67 -13.64 6.72
CA GLN A 46 -0.89 -14.88 6.69
C GLN A 46 -0.49 -15.33 5.28
N GLY A 47 -1.26 -14.98 4.26
CA GLY A 47 -1.06 -15.48 2.89
C GLY A 47 0.20 -14.94 2.23
N GLY A 48 0.25 -13.62 2.02
CA GLY A 48 1.38 -12.97 1.36
C GLY A 48 0.98 -11.66 0.70
N ILE A 49 1.88 -11.16 -0.15
CA ILE A 49 1.67 -10.00 -1.02
C ILE A 49 1.97 -10.39 -2.46
N ASN A 50 1.04 -10.10 -3.38
CA ASN A 50 1.24 -10.39 -4.79
C ASN A 50 2.14 -9.31 -5.41
N SER A 51 3.11 -9.73 -6.22
CA SER A 51 4.02 -8.83 -6.92
C SER A 51 4.64 -9.53 -8.12
N VAL A 52 4.72 -8.81 -9.24
CA VAL A 52 5.49 -9.24 -10.40
C VAL A 52 6.96 -8.90 -10.14
N ASN A 53 7.71 -9.89 -9.65
CA ASN A 53 9.11 -9.72 -9.27
C ASN A 53 10.04 -10.45 -10.25
N ASN A 54 11.36 -10.32 -10.06
CA ASN A 54 12.34 -10.93 -10.97
C ASN A 54 12.22 -12.44 -11.09
N LEU A 55 11.76 -13.13 -10.03
CA LEU A 55 11.54 -14.58 -10.07
C LEU A 55 10.26 -14.91 -10.85
N THR A 56 9.15 -14.24 -10.56
CA THR A 56 7.87 -14.55 -11.25
C THR A 56 7.93 -14.19 -12.73
N ARG A 57 8.65 -13.13 -13.11
CA ARG A 57 8.92 -12.81 -14.53
C ARG A 57 9.64 -13.94 -15.27
N GLN A 58 10.58 -14.64 -14.62
CA GLN A 58 11.25 -15.81 -15.23
C GLN A 58 10.28 -16.99 -15.43
N LEU A 59 9.22 -17.06 -14.64
CA LEU A 59 8.15 -18.05 -14.77
C LEU A 59 7.08 -17.61 -15.79
N GLY A 60 7.28 -16.48 -16.47
CA GLY A 60 6.38 -15.96 -17.50
C GLY A 60 5.27 -15.04 -16.99
N ASP A 61 5.35 -14.58 -15.73
CA ASP A 61 4.46 -13.56 -15.19
C ASP A 61 4.77 -12.16 -15.77
N SER A 62 3.76 -11.29 -15.83
CA SER A 62 3.91 -9.90 -16.27
C SER A 62 2.90 -8.99 -15.57
N GLU A 63 3.22 -7.70 -15.51
CA GLU A 63 2.35 -6.69 -14.93
C GLU A 63 0.99 -6.65 -15.63
N TRP A 64 0.97 -6.92 -16.93
CA TRP A 64 -0.26 -7.02 -17.71
C TRP A 64 -1.13 -8.20 -17.28
N LYS A 65 -0.55 -9.38 -17.01
CA LYS A 65 -1.30 -10.54 -16.50
C LYS A 65 -1.88 -10.26 -15.12
N HIS A 66 -1.08 -9.72 -14.21
CA HIS A 66 -1.55 -9.34 -12.88
C HIS A 66 -2.65 -8.26 -12.94
N PHE A 67 -2.53 -7.29 -13.84
CA PHE A 67 -3.58 -6.31 -14.07
C PHE A 67 -4.88 -6.95 -14.59
N ASP A 68 -4.79 -7.80 -15.62
CA ASP A 68 -5.93 -8.51 -16.20
C ASP A 68 -6.65 -9.34 -15.13
N ASP A 69 -5.91 -10.14 -14.34
CA ASP A 69 -6.44 -10.91 -13.22
C ASP A 69 -7.14 -10.03 -12.17
N THR A 70 -6.60 -8.83 -11.89
CA THR A 70 -7.18 -7.87 -10.94
C THR A 70 -8.48 -7.27 -11.46
N VAL A 71 -8.54 -6.95 -12.76
CA VAL A 71 -9.74 -6.41 -13.42
C VAL A 71 -10.84 -7.45 -13.45
N TYR A 72 -10.54 -8.67 -13.92
CA TYR A 72 -11.49 -9.78 -13.94
C TYR A 72 -11.96 -10.13 -12.54
N GLY A 73 -11.05 -10.24 -11.56
CA GLY A 73 -11.39 -10.50 -10.16
C GLY A 73 -12.21 -9.39 -9.50
N GLY A 74 -12.13 -8.16 -10.04
CA GLY A 74 -12.92 -7.00 -9.62
C GLY A 74 -14.29 -6.89 -10.28
N ASP A 75 -14.70 -7.89 -11.07
CA ASP A 75 -15.97 -7.91 -11.81
C ASP A 75 -16.20 -6.65 -12.66
N PHE A 76 -15.11 -6.06 -13.16
CA PHE A 76 -15.11 -4.80 -13.92
C PHE A 76 -15.71 -3.57 -13.20
N LEU A 77 -15.95 -3.65 -11.89
CA LEU A 77 -16.52 -2.54 -11.10
C LEU A 77 -15.47 -1.55 -10.58
N GLN A 78 -14.18 -1.87 -10.75
CA GLN A 78 -13.08 -1.03 -10.27
C GLN A 78 -12.84 0.18 -11.19
N HIS A 79 -12.26 1.25 -10.65
CA HIS A 79 -11.79 2.39 -11.43
C HIS A 79 -10.50 2.01 -12.19
N GLN A 80 -10.59 1.86 -13.51
CA GLN A 80 -9.53 1.31 -14.37
C GLN A 80 -9.05 2.36 -15.39
N PRO A 81 -8.37 3.44 -14.97
CA PRO A 81 -7.70 4.32 -15.91
C PRO A 81 -6.58 3.55 -16.65
N PRO A 82 -6.12 4.00 -17.82
CA PRO A 82 -5.01 3.37 -18.52
C PRO A 82 -3.82 3.21 -17.56
N VAL A 83 -3.45 1.96 -17.29
CA VAL A 83 -2.26 1.63 -16.49
C VAL A 83 -1.06 2.17 -17.26
N ARG A 84 -0.33 3.11 -16.65
CA ARG A 84 0.92 3.65 -17.21
C ARG A 84 2.09 2.74 -16.91
#